data_AF-A0A422QJ07-F1
#
_entry.id   AF-A0A422QJ07-F1
#
_cell.length_a   1.000
_cell.length_b   1.000
_cell.length_c   1.000
_cell.angle_alpha   90.00
_cell.angle_beta   90.00
_cell.angle_gamma   90.00
#
_symmetry.space_group_name_H-M   'P 1'
#
loop_
_entity.id
_entity.type
_entity.pdbx_description
1 polymer ?
#
loop_
_entity_poly.entity_id
_entity_poly.type
_entity_poly.pdbx_seq_one_letter_code
_entity_poly.pdbx_strand_id
1 'polypeptide(L)' 'YLILALMDDPNKYPIAGTVAWITPSGANNNKAQGIGVHFPADEAGQRAKARIEEILGAALRSSRATHTL' A
#
# COMPACT_ATOMS: atom_id res chain seq x y z
N TYR A 1 -3.81 -11.49 -6.94
CA TYR A 1 -2.49 -11.21 -7.52
C TYR A 1 -2.52 -9.82 -8.14
N LEU A 2 -1.52 -8.98 -7.87
CA LEU A 2 -1.38 -7.64 -8.43
C LEU A 2 0.09 -7.33 -8.75
N ILE A 3 0.33 -6.31 -9.56
CA ILE A 3 1.66 -5.78 -9.82
C ILE A 3 1.72 -4.36 -9.26
N LEU A 4 2.58 -4.13 -8.29
CA LEU A 4 2.81 -2.83 -7.67
C LEU A 4 4.01 -2.15 -8.31
N ALA A 5 3.84 -0.88 -8.69
CA ALA A 5 4.92 0.02 -9.10
C ALA A 5 4.99 1.16 -8.09
N LEU A 6 6.21 1.56 -7.72
CA LEU A 6 6.46 2.63 -6.76
C LEU A 6 7.06 3.85 -7.48
N MET A 7 6.89 5.02 -6.88
CA MET A 7 7.43 6.26 -7.42
C MET A 7 8.96 6.18 -7.49
N ASP A 8 9.52 6.61 -8.62
CA ASP A 8 10.96 6.65 -8.87
C ASP A 8 11.69 5.30 -8.67
N ASP A 9 10.95 4.20 -8.69
CA ASP A 9 11.48 2.84 -8.63
C ASP A 9 11.19 2.11 -9.95
N PRO A 10 12.21 1.74 -10.74
CA PRO A 10 12.00 1.02 -11.99
C PRO A 10 11.52 -0.43 -11.76
N ASN A 11 11.62 -0.96 -10.53
CA ASN A 11 11.24 -2.32 -10.22
C ASN A 11 9.72 -2.49 -10.08
N LYS A 12 9.22 -3.62 -10.59
CA LYS A 12 7.83 -4.05 -10.41
C LYS A 12 7.77 -5.14 -9.35
N TYR A 13 6.82 -5.03 -8.44
CA TYR A 13 6.64 -5.96 -7.33
C TYR A 13 5.39 -6.83 -7.58
N PRO A 14 5.55 -8.10 -7.95
CA PRO A 14 4.42 -9.03 -8.04
C PRO A 14 3.96 -9.43 -6.63
N ILE A 15 2.71 -9.13 -6.28
CA ILE A 15 2.17 -9.35 -4.94
C ILE A 15 0.99 -10.31 -4.99
N ALA A 16 1.13 -11.46 -4.34
CA ALA A 16 0.06 -12.41 -4.07
C ALA A 16 -0.71 -12.04 -2.78
N GLY A 17 -1.18 -10.80 -2.71
CA GLY A 17 -1.88 -10.28 -1.53
C GLY A 17 -3.34 -10.72 -1.42
N THR A 18 -3.90 -10.55 -0.22
CA THR A 18 -5.30 -10.85 0.11
C THR A 18 -6.10 -9.58 0.31
N VAL A 19 -7.35 -9.55 -0.13
CA VAL A 19 -8.25 -8.41 0.11
C VAL A 19 -8.58 -8.35 1.60
N ALA A 20 -8.18 -7.27 2.25
CA ALA A 20 -8.43 -7.04 3.67
C ALA A 20 -9.67 -6.17 3.92
N TRP A 21 -9.98 -5.25 2.99
CA TRP A 21 -11.22 -4.46 3.02
C TRP A 21 -11.64 -4.02 1.62
N ILE A 22 -12.90 -3.61 1.50
CA ILE A 22 -13.50 -3.06 0.29
C ILE A 22 -14.12 -1.71 0.63
N THR A 23 -13.82 -0.69 -0.18
CA THR A 23 -14.43 0.63 -0.10
C THR A 23 -15.42 0.77 -1.27
N PRO A 24 -16.75 0.67 -1.03
CA PRO A 24 -17.75 0.85 -2.08
C PRO A 24 -17.96 2.34 -2.41
N SER A 25 -18.71 2.61 -3.47
CA SER A 25 -19.08 3.98 -3.85
C SER A 25 -19.83 4.70 -2.72
N GLY A 26 -19.48 5.96 -2.46
CA GLY A 26 -20.11 6.81 -1.45
C GLY A 26 -19.72 6.51 0.01
N ALA A 27 -18.83 5.55 0.27
CA ALA A 27 -18.39 5.22 1.63
C ALA A 27 -17.36 6.21 2.19
N ASN A 28 -17.28 6.28 3.54
CA ASN A 28 -16.28 7.03 4.30
C ASN A 28 -16.03 8.45 3.79
N ASN A 29 -17.07 9.30 3.78
CA ASN A 29 -16.97 10.69 3.33
C ASN A 29 -16.47 10.82 1.87
N ASN A 30 -17.04 9.99 0.99
CA ASN A 30 -16.75 9.95 -0.45
C ASN A 30 -15.28 9.63 -0.79
N LYS A 31 -14.63 8.76 -0.01
CA LYS A 31 -13.32 8.19 -0.38
C LYS A 31 -13.44 7.45 -1.71
N ALA A 32 -12.35 7.41 -2.47
CA ALA A 32 -12.30 6.69 -3.74
C ALA A 32 -12.67 5.21 -3.55
N GLN A 33 -13.49 4.70 -4.46
CA GLN A 33 -13.84 3.28 -4.50
C GLN A 33 -12.58 2.44 -4.73
N GLY A 34 -12.47 1.31 -4.03
CA GLY A 34 -11.31 0.44 -4.18
C GLY A 34 -11.26 -0.69 -3.17
N ILE A 35 -10.10 -1.32 -3.08
CA ILE A 35 -9.81 -2.40 -2.15
C ILE A 35 -8.54 -2.11 -1.37
N GLY A 36 -8.49 -2.57 -0.12
CA GLY A 36 -7.24 -2.71 0.62
C GLY A 36 -6.68 -4.11 0.44
N VAL A 37 -5.39 -4.19 0.13
CA VAL A 37 -4.70 -5.46 -0.05
C VAL A 37 -3.64 -5.62 1.05
N HIS A 38 -3.75 -6.69 1.83
CA HIS A 38 -2.71 -7.10 2.77
C HIS A 38 -1.61 -7.82 1.99
N PHE A 39 -0.38 -7.35 2.13
CA PHE A 39 0.79 -8.02 1.58
C PHE A 39 1.01 -9.39 2.24
N PRO A 40 1.42 -10.41 1.48
CA PRO A 40 1.76 -11.70 2.04
C PRO A 40 2.98 -11.58 2.97
N ALA A 41 3.15 -12.54 3.89
CA ALA A 41 4.30 -12.58 4.79
C ALA A 41 5.58 -13.13 4.12
N ASP A 42 5.54 -13.40 2.82
CA ASP A 42 6.69 -13.89 2.04
C ASP A 42 7.71 -12.77 1.73
N GLU A 43 8.80 -13.16 1.07
CA GLU A 43 9.88 -12.22 0.72
C GLU A 43 9.40 -11.08 -0.20
N ALA A 44 8.45 -11.34 -1.11
CA ALA A 44 7.95 -10.33 -2.03
C ALA A 44 7.14 -9.26 -1.28
N GLY A 45 6.26 -9.68 -0.37
CA GLY A 45 5.50 -8.78 0.49
C GLY A 45 6.38 -7.98 1.44
N GLN A 46 7.37 -8.63 2.07
CA GLN A 46 8.34 -7.97 2.95
C GLN A 46 9.19 -6.93 2.20
N ARG A 47 9.68 -7.27 1.00
CA ARG A 47 10.47 -6.34 0.18
C ARG A 47 9.67 -5.13 -0.27
N ALA A 48 8.43 -5.32 -0.71
CA ALA A 48 7.56 -4.22 -1.10
C ALA A 48 7.25 -3.30 0.09
N LYS A 49 6.95 -3.87 1.27
CA LYS A 49 6.76 -3.09 2.51
C LYS A 49 8.00 -2.27 2.84
N ALA A 50 9.17 -2.90 2.89
CA ALA A 50 10.42 -2.23 3.24
C ALA A 50 10.72 -1.05 2.29
N ARG A 51 10.48 -1.23 0.98
CA ARG A 51 10.67 -0.16 0.01
C ARG A 51 9.69 1.01 0.20
N ILE A 52 8.42 0.73 0.51
CA ILE A 52 7.43 1.77 0.82
C ILE A 52 7.86 2.55 2.07
N GLU A 53 8.29 1.85 3.12
CA GLU A 53 8.76 2.47 4.36
C GLU A 53 10.00 3.34 4.14
N GLU A 54 10.94 2.89 3.30
CA GLU A 54 12.10 3.67 2.89
C GLU A 54 11.71 4.97 2.16
N ILE A 55 10.76 4.90 1.20
CA ILE A 55 10.25 6.07 0.47
C ILE A 55 9.54 7.05 1.41
N LEU A 56 8.75 6.56 2.35
CA LEU A 56 8.06 7.40 3.34
C LEU A 56 9.04 8.06 4.32
N GLY A 57 10.13 7.37 4.67
CA GLY A 57 11.22 7.91 5.48
C GLY A 57 10.73 8.56 6.77
N ALA A 58 11.07 9.84 6.99
CA ALA A 58 10.68 10.58 8.19
C ALA A 58 9.16 10.76 8.35
N ALA A 59 8.38 10.65 7.27
CA ALA A 59 6.92 10.74 7.34
C ALA A 59 6.31 9.60 8.18
N LEU A 60 7.01 8.46 8.34
CA LEU A 60 6.60 7.37 9.23
C LEU A 60 6.43 7.80 10.69
N ARG A 61 7.12 8.86 11.11
CA ARG A 61 7.07 9.39 12.48
C ARG A 61 6.18 10.63 12.61
N SER A 62 5.55 11.06 11.52
CA SER A 62 4.69 12.23 11.50
C SER A 62 3.36 11.95 12.19
N SER A 63 2.84 12.92 12.96
CA SER A 63 1.47 12.87 13.51
C SER A 63 0.41 13.38 12.53
N ARG A 64 0.83 13.92 11.39
CA ARG A 64 -0.10 14.44 10.37
C ARG A 64 -0.77 13.28 9.66
N ALA A 65 -2.10 13.27 9.63
CA ALA A 65 -2.87 12.28 8.89
C ALA A 65 -2.50 12.27 7.40
N THR A 66 -2.27 11.08 6.84
CA THR A 66 -1.98 10.89 5.42
C THR A 66 -2.88 9.80 4.83
N HIS A 67 -2.71 9.51 3.53
CA HIS A 67 -3.36 8.36 2.90
C HIS A 67 -2.53 7.08 3.01
N THR A 68 -1.31 7.16 3.57
CA THR A 68 -0.34 6.07 3.67
C THR A 68 -0.14 5.56 5.10
N LEU A 69 -0.45 6.40 6.09
CA LEU A 69 -0.35 6.22 7.55
C LEU A 69 -1.45 7.05 8.22
#